data_AF-A0A3D2IG94-F1
#
_entry.id   AF-A0A3D2IG94-F1
#
_cell.length_a   1.000
_cell.length_b   1.000
_cell.length_c   1.000
_cell.angle_alpha   90.00
_cell.angle_beta   90.00
_cell.angle_gamma   90.00
#
_symmetry.space_group_name_H-M   'P 1'
#
loop_
_entity.id
_entity.type
_entity.pdbx_description
1 polymer ?
#
loop_
_entity_poly.entity_id
_entity_poly.type
_entity_poly.pdbx_seq_one_letter_code
_entity_poly.pdbx_strand_id
1 'polypeptide(L)' 'MSLGSDLETIRKEKNLSLEDIFEVTKIPVHTLISIEKDTLFKSSSESKTYLRSFVRSYAKAL' A
#
# COMPACT_ATOMS: atom_id res chain seq x y z
N MET A 1 1.39 3.94 -15.71
CA MET A 1 2.01 3.18 -14.62
C MET A 1 2.31 4.14 -13.50
N SER A 2 1.89 3.79 -12.29
CA SER A 2 2.15 4.54 -11.07
C SER A 2 2.69 3.59 -10.00
N LEU A 3 3.30 4.16 -8.95
CA LEU A 3 3.83 3.36 -7.85
C LEU A 3 2.77 2.46 -7.22
N GLY A 4 1.55 2.98 -7.02
CA GLY A 4 0.42 2.20 -6.51
C GLY A 4 0.09 1.00 -7.39
N SER A 5 -0.03 1.22 -8.71
CA SER A 5 -0.32 0.13 -9.65
C SER A 5 0.79 -0.92 -9.74
N ASP A 6 2.04 -0.50 -9.57
CA ASP A 6 3.19 -1.41 -9.62
C ASP A 6 3.23 -2.30 -8.37
N LEU A 7 2.93 -1.74 -7.19
CA LEU A 7 2.78 -2.52 -5.95
C LEU A 7 1.65 -3.55 -6.06
N GLU A 8 0.50 -3.17 -6.62
CA GLU A 8 -0.62 -4.09 -6.86
C GLU A 8 -0.22 -5.24 -7.80
N THR A 9 0.49 -4.92 -8.88
CA THR A 9 0.95 -5.90 -9.86
C THR A 9 1.89 -6.92 -9.21
N ILE A 10 2.93 -6.45 -8.52
CA ILE A 10 3.91 -7.32 -7.85
C ILE A 10 3.25 -8.18 -6.78
N ARG A 11 2.33 -7.63 -5.99
CA ARG A 11 1.57 -8.39 -4.98
C ARG A 11 0.81 -9.56 -5.61
N LYS A 12 0.09 -9.30 -6.70
CA LYS A 12 -0.69 -10.31 -7.41
C LYS A 12 0.19 -11.37 -8.07
N GLU A 13 1.32 -10.98 -8.65
CA GLU A 13 2.31 -11.93 -9.21
C GLU A 13 2.85 -12.90 -8.14
N LYS A 14 2.96 -12.44 -6.89
CA LYS A 14 3.34 -13.26 -5.73
C LYS A 14 2.19 -14.03 -5.10
N ASN A 15 0.97 -13.94 -5.64
CA ASN A 15 -0.27 -14.53 -5.10
C ASN A 15 -0.59 -14.10 -3.65
N LEU A 16 -0.21 -12.87 -3.27
CA LEU A 16 -0.50 -12.33 -1.94
C LEU A 16 -1.84 -11.57 -1.95
N SER A 17 -2.65 -11.79 -0.93
CA SER A 17 -3.84 -10.99 -0.63
C SER A 17 -3.46 -9.69 0.07
N LEU A 18 -4.41 -8.74 0.18
CA LEU A 18 -4.17 -7.54 0.98
C LEU A 18 -4.12 -7.86 2.48
N GLU A 19 -4.81 -8.92 2.88
CA GLU A 19 -4.81 -9.47 4.24
C GLU A 19 -3.43 -10.01 4.61
N ASP A 20 -2.72 -10.67 3.68
CA ASP A 20 -1.34 -11.14 3.90
C ASP A 20 -0.39 -9.95 4.15
N ILE A 21 -0.55 -8.87 3.39
CA ILE A 21 0.22 -7.64 3.59
C ILE A 21 -0.14 -6.97 4.91
N PHE A 22 -1.43 -6.93 5.26
CA PHE A 22 -1.88 -6.44 6.56
C PHE A 22 -1.25 -7.26 7.69
N GLU A 23 -1.18 -8.58 7.58
CA GLU A 23 -0.63 -9.41 8.65
C GLU A 23 0.85 -9.10 8.94
N VAL A 24 1.63 -8.79 7.90
CA VAL A 24 3.06 -8.46 8.04
C VAL A 24 3.29 -7.01 8.46
N THR A 25 2.54 -6.07 7.88
CA THR A 25 2.81 -4.63 8.02
C THR A 25 1.95 -3.93 9.08
N LYS A 26 0.83 -4.55 9.45
CA LYS A 26 -0.26 -3.98 10.25
C LYS A 26 -0.85 -2.68 9.66
N ILE A 27 -0.63 -2.44 8.37
CA ILE A 27 -1.27 -1.33 7.64
C ILE A 27 -2.69 -1.75 7.27
N PRO A 28 -3.72 -1.01 7.69
CA PRO A 28 -5.11 -1.37 7.40
C PRO A 28 -5.37 -1.58 5.90
N VAL A 29 -6.19 -2.58 5.57
CA VAL A 29 -6.51 -2.93 4.17
C VAL A 29 -7.05 -1.74 3.37
N HIS A 30 -7.87 -0.87 3.96
CA HIS A 30 -8.37 0.33 3.28
C HIS A 30 -7.26 1.31 2.89
N THR A 31 -6.20 1.40 3.70
CA THR A 31 -4.99 2.20 3.41
C THR A 31 -4.20 1.54 2.28
N LEU A 32 -4.02 0.21 2.31
CA LEU A 32 -3.35 -0.52 1.22
C LEU A 32 -4.08 -0.35 -0.13
N ILE A 33 -5.41 -0.46 -0.14
CA ILE A 33 -6.25 -0.17 -1.31
C ILE A 33 -6.02 1.25 -1.81
N SER A 34 -5.95 2.21 -0.89
CA SER A 34 -5.75 3.61 -1.24
C SER A 34 -4.34 3.90 -1.77
N ILE A 35 -3.33 3.13 -1.34
CA ILE A 35 -1.99 3.14 -1.92
C ILE A 35 -2.04 2.59 -3.34
N GLU A 36 -2.63 1.40 -3.55
CA GLU A 36 -2.72 0.77 -4.87
C GLU A 36 -3.48 1.63 -5.90
N LYS A 37 -4.52 2.35 -5.45
CA LYS A 37 -5.35 3.22 -6.29
C LYS A 37 -4.86 4.66 -6.41
N ASP A 38 -3.71 5.00 -5.81
CA ASP A 38 -3.21 6.37 -5.66
C ASP A 38 -4.25 7.36 -5.09
N THR A 39 -5.22 6.87 -4.31
CA THR A 39 -6.24 7.71 -3.66
C THR A 39 -5.82 8.18 -2.28
N LEU A 40 -4.75 7.60 -1.70
CA LEU A 40 -4.19 8.05 -0.42
C LEU A 40 -3.73 9.52 -0.47
N PHE A 41 -3.39 10.02 -1.65
CA PHE A 41 -2.96 11.41 -1.86
C PHE A 41 -4.11 12.44 -1.83
N LYS A 42 -5.38 11.99 -1.77
CA LYS A 42 -6.57 12.85 -1.89
C LYS A 42 -7.15 13.29 -0.54
N SER A 43 -6.86 12.62 0.57
CA SER A 43 -7.28 13.07 1.90
C SER A 43 -6.20 13.94 2.53
N SER A 44 -6.51 15.24 2.73
CA SER A 44 -5.58 16.23 3.29
C SER A 44 -5.25 16.01 4.78
N SER A 45 -5.84 15.00 5.43
CA SER A 45 -5.71 14.73 6.86
C SER A 45 -4.62 13.73 7.22
N GLU A 46 -4.15 12.89 6.28
CA GLU A 46 -3.05 11.96 6.55
C GLU A 46 -1.72 12.63 6.21
N SER A 47 -0.90 12.87 7.25
CA SER A 47 0.41 13.51 7.11
C SER A 47 1.26 12.80 6.06
N LYS A 48 1.77 13.55 5.07
CA LYS A 48 2.67 13.07 4.00
C LYS A 48 3.86 12.23 4.51
N THR A 49 4.22 12.38 5.79
CA THR A 49 5.24 11.59 6.48
C THR A 49 4.82 10.12 6.66
N TYR A 50 3.57 9.85 7.03
CA TYR A 50 3.07 8.48 7.21
C TYR A 50 2.96 7.74 5.89
N LEU A 51 2.54 8.43 4.83
CA LEU A 51 2.44 7.86 3.48
C LEU A 51 3.75 7.22 3.03
N ARG A 52 4.89 7.95 3.15
CA ARG A 52 6.19 7.41 2.72
C ARG A 52 6.58 6.17 3.53
N SER A 53 6.29 6.18 4.82
CA SER A 53 6.55 5.04 5.71
C SER A 53 5.68 3.84 5.34
N PHE A 54 4.39 4.03 5.05
CA PHE A 54 3.49 2.96 4.65
C PHE A 54 3.86 2.35 3.31
N VAL A 55 4.15 3.18 2.30
CA VAL A 55 4.61 2.72 0.99
C VAL A 55 5.91 1.90 1.13
N ARG A 56 6.84 2.35 1.98
CA ARG A 56 8.08 1.59 2.24
C ARG A 56 7.84 0.27 2.96
N SER A 57 6.98 0.25 3.96
CA SER A 57 6.65 -0.98 4.69
C SER A 57 5.94 -1.97 3.79
N TYR A 58 5.01 -1.52 2.94
CA TYR A 58 4.36 -2.36 1.94
C TYR A 58 5.39 -2.92 0.94
N ALA A 59 6.22 -2.07 0.32
CA ALA A 59 7.24 -2.53 -0.61
C ALA A 59 8.23 -3.55 -0.02
N LYS A 60 8.50 -3.51 1.29
CA LYS A 60 9.33 -4.50 2.00
C LYS A 60 8.62 -5.82 2.28
N ALA A 61 7.29 -5.83 2.33
CA ALA A 61 6.47 -7.01 2.58
C ALA A 61 6.15 -7.80 1.30
N LEU A 62 6.48 -7.25 0.13
CA LEU A 62 6.44 -7.91 -1.18
C LEU A 62 7.72 -8.70 -1.41
#